data_AF-A0A814QHF5-F1
#
_entry.id   AF-A0A814QHF5-F1
#
_cell.length_a   1.000
_cell.length_b   1.000
_cell.length_c   1.000
_cell.angle_alpha   90.00
_cell.angle_beta   90.00
_cell.angle_gamma   90.00
#
_symmetry.space_group_name_H-M   'P 1'
#
loop_
_entity.id
_entity.type
_entity.pdbx_description
1 polymer ?
#
loop_
_entity_poly.entity_id
_entity_poly.type
_entity_poly.pdbx_seq_one_letter_code
_entity_poly.pdbx_strand_id
1 'polypeptide(L)'
;MKLSISIVYFVLISPYLLLMDSKHDVYIYSARDKKCDVLFHHVFINPVRVYSIQNSFYILQSNSKVSKLDAELCLTDLFQLKFKCQQLLSAVQGELFTILSDDYSTIAVWHTKLAKLSYISIAQNHIMENNGQIKEIRCLQNFLLVYYQNKYLRLWNLDNKSELLQLGNASMYSVCQNRIGKYYNNSLMLFDMTHRLRGEIKLECKCDHLCLNEDGRYILVTNVEHCLLFMYRVDDGKQIAKLFVQNMTGTIKASKDYVVLTLTNHTLYVLMIADPKINGVREKINTLPSR
;
A
#
# COMPACT_ATOMS: atom_id res chain seq x y z
N MET A 1 4.89 6.59 -25.64
CA MET A 1 5.87 7.44 -24.94
C MET A 1 7.15 6.63 -24.72
N LYS A 2 8.27 7.01 -25.34
CA LYS A 2 9.60 6.48 -24.95
C LYS A 2 10.20 7.49 -23.98
N LEU A 3 10.15 7.20 -22.69
CA LEU A 3 10.89 7.98 -21.70
C LEU A 3 12.35 7.53 -21.76
N SER A 4 13.25 8.42 -22.15
CA SER A 4 14.72 8.20 -22.10
C SER A 4 15.30 8.50 -20.71
N ILE A 5 14.45 8.52 -19.69
CA ILE A 5 14.76 8.98 -18.34
C ILE A 5 14.64 7.77 -17.41
N SER A 6 15.65 7.57 -16.56
CA SER A 6 15.60 6.54 -15.51
C SER A 6 14.57 6.93 -14.46
N ILE A 7 13.37 6.37 -14.56
CA ILE A 7 12.27 6.63 -13.62
C ILE A 7 12.58 5.91 -12.31
N VAL A 8 12.62 6.66 -11.21
CA VAL A 8 12.78 6.09 -9.87
C VAL A 8 11.42 5.83 -9.22
N TYR A 9 10.42 6.67 -9.54
CA TYR A 9 9.10 6.56 -8.93
C TYR A 9 8.01 7.10 -9.86
N PHE A 10 6.81 6.51 -9.78
CA PHE A 10 5.63 7.04 -10.47
C PHE A 10 4.38 6.90 -9.61
N VAL A 11 3.46 7.85 -9.76
CA VAL A 11 2.15 7.85 -9.11
C VAL A 11 1.10 8.31 -10.09
N LEU A 12 -0.02 7.59 -10.15
CA LEU A 12 -1.18 7.97 -10.94
C LEU A 12 -2.30 8.45 -10.01
N ILE A 13 -2.78 9.68 -10.23
CA ILE A 13 -4.02 10.21 -9.67
C ILE A 13 -4.82 10.69 -10.86
N SER A 14 -5.89 10.01 -11.26
CA SER A 14 -6.66 10.44 -12.44
C SER A 14 -7.06 11.93 -12.31
N PRO A 15 -6.69 12.81 -13.28
CA PRO A 15 -6.14 12.52 -14.61
C PRO A 15 -4.64 12.74 -14.80
N TYR A 16 -3.84 12.76 -13.74
CA TYR A 16 -2.43 13.11 -13.73
C TYR A 16 -1.52 11.89 -13.47
N LEU A 17 -0.42 11.83 -14.20
CA LEU A 17 0.70 10.93 -13.96
C LEU A 17 1.89 11.74 -13.46
N LEU A 18 2.29 11.52 -12.21
CA LEU A 18 3.52 12.06 -11.65
C LEU A 18 4.66 11.06 -11.87
N LEU A 19 5.77 11.51 -12.44
CA LEU A 19 7.02 10.78 -12.57
C LEU A 19 8.12 11.51 -11.81
N MET A 20 8.93 10.77 -11.09
CA MET A 20 10.17 11.25 -10.49
C MET A 20 11.34 10.48 -11.07
N ASP A 21 12.32 11.20 -11.59
CA ASP A 21 13.51 10.59 -12.19
C ASP A 21 14.67 10.41 -11.21
N SER A 22 15.75 9.80 -11.70
CA SER A 22 16.98 9.57 -10.95
C SER A 22 17.76 10.83 -10.59
N LYS A 23 17.43 11.97 -11.19
CA LYS A 23 17.99 13.29 -10.88
C LYS A 23 17.09 14.08 -9.94
N HIS A 24 15.99 13.49 -9.49
CA HIS A 24 15.00 14.10 -8.61
C HIS A 24 14.10 15.16 -9.26
N ASP A 25 14.03 15.17 -10.58
CA ASP A 25 13.07 16.00 -11.30
C ASP A 25 11.69 15.36 -11.20
N VAL A 26 10.69 16.15 -10.81
CA VAL A 26 9.29 15.72 -10.75
C VAL A 26 8.54 16.32 -11.93
N TYR A 27 7.96 15.44 -12.74
CA TYR A 27 7.17 15.78 -13.91
C TYR A 27 5.73 15.30 -13.71
N ILE A 28 4.75 16.15 -14.00
CA ILE A 28 3.35 15.73 -14.09
C ILE A 28 2.87 15.82 -15.53
N TYR A 29 2.27 14.73 -15.99
CA TYR A 29 1.67 14.61 -17.30
C TYR A 29 0.16 14.51 -17.20
N SER A 30 -0.55 15.02 -18.22
CA SER A 30 -1.95 14.65 -18.45
C SER A 30 -2.01 13.19 -18.89
N ALA A 31 -2.73 12.37 -18.13
CA ALA A 31 -3.10 11.01 -18.50
C ALA A 31 -4.38 10.98 -19.37
N ARG A 32 -5.07 12.12 -19.54
CA ARG A 32 -6.26 12.24 -20.42
C ARG A 32 -5.87 12.54 -21.87
N ASP A 33 -4.81 13.30 -22.08
CA ASP A 33 -4.43 13.76 -23.41
C ASP A 33 -3.47 12.78 -24.08
N LYS A 34 -3.80 12.40 -25.33
CA LYS A 34 -2.92 11.55 -26.16
C LYS A 34 -1.53 12.15 -26.38
N LYS A 35 -1.36 13.46 -26.14
CA LYS A 35 -0.12 14.18 -26.38
C LYS A 35 0.89 14.10 -25.23
N CYS A 36 0.53 13.61 -24.04
CA CYS A 36 1.43 13.49 -22.88
C CYS A 36 2.30 14.74 -22.67
N ASP A 37 1.66 15.92 -22.69
CA ASP A 37 2.35 17.17 -22.41
C ASP A 37 2.69 17.26 -20.91
N VAL A 38 3.88 17.80 -20.60
CA VAL A 38 4.29 18.10 -19.23
C VAL A 38 3.47 19.28 -18.74
N LEU A 39 2.59 19.03 -17.78
CA LEU A 39 1.74 20.05 -17.15
C LEU A 39 2.46 20.79 -16.03
N PHE A 40 3.39 20.11 -15.36
CA PHE A 40 4.16 20.65 -14.25
C PHE A 40 5.54 20.03 -14.23
N HIS A 41 6.55 20.87 -13.97
CA HIS A 41 7.92 20.45 -13.76
C HIS A 41 8.50 21.21 -12.58
N HIS A 42 9.06 20.49 -11.62
CA HIS A 42 9.76 21.08 -10.49
C HIS A 42 10.94 20.21 -10.06
N VAL A 43 12.08 20.85 -9.85
CA VAL A 43 13.29 20.21 -9.35
C VAL A 43 13.26 20.22 -7.82
N PHE A 44 13.12 19.06 -7.19
CA PHE A 44 13.18 18.97 -5.74
C PHE A 44 14.61 18.73 -5.29
N ILE A 45 15.01 19.40 -4.21
CA ILE A 45 16.28 19.09 -3.56
C ILE A 45 16.08 17.81 -2.75
N ASN A 46 16.52 16.68 -3.29
CA ASN A 46 16.50 15.37 -2.64
C ASN A 46 15.09 14.95 -2.13
N PRO A 47 14.06 14.87 -3.00
CA PRO A 47 12.79 14.23 -2.68
C PRO A 47 13.07 12.78 -2.31
N VAL A 48 12.58 12.40 -1.14
CA VAL A 48 12.76 11.04 -0.64
C VAL A 48 11.57 10.18 -1.04
N ARG A 49 10.36 10.76 -1.08
CA ARG A 49 9.14 10.00 -1.38
C ARG A 49 8.00 10.91 -1.82
N VAL A 50 7.13 10.36 -2.66
CA VAL A 50 5.89 11.00 -3.10
C VAL A 50 4.71 10.07 -2.78
N TYR A 51 3.60 10.65 -2.34
CA TYR A 51 2.36 9.94 -2.03
C TYR A 51 1.19 10.57 -2.75
N SER A 52 0.22 9.77 -3.18
CA SER A 52 -1.09 10.26 -3.60
C SER A 52 -2.09 10.12 -2.46
N ILE A 53 -2.76 11.21 -2.12
CA ILE A 53 -3.91 11.18 -1.20
C ILE A 53 -5.02 12.00 -1.85
N GLN A 54 -6.16 11.35 -2.11
CA GLN A 54 -7.28 11.96 -2.84
C GLN A 54 -6.77 12.52 -4.20
N ASN A 55 -6.96 13.81 -4.43
CA ASN A 55 -6.58 14.52 -5.65
C ASN A 55 -5.32 15.38 -5.47
N SER A 56 -4.39 14.97 -4.60
CA SER A 56 -3.16 15.73 -4.36
C SER A 56 -1.97 14.82 -4.18
N PHE A 57 -0.80 15.30 -4.59
CA PHE A 57 0.48 14.68 -4.34
C PHE A 57 1.13 15.30 -3.10
N TYR A 58 1.72 14.46 -2.26
CA TYR A 58 2.44 14.87 -1.06
C TYR A 58 3.87 14.44 -1.21
N ILE A 59 4.78 15.39 -1.11
CA ILE A 59 6.19 15.25 -1.46
C ILE A 59 6.98 15.50 -0.19
N LEU A 60 7.71 14.47 0.25
CA LEU A 60 8.56 14.53 1.42
C LEU A 60 10.02 14.66 0.99
N GLN A 61 10.66 15.75 1.43
CA GLN A 61 12.03 16.12 1.08
C GLN A 61 13.01 15.70 2.17
N SER A 62 14.29 15.52 1.83
CA SER A 62 15.31 15.01 2.75
C SER A 62 15.63 15.95 3.92
N ASN A 63 15.37 17.25 3.77
CA ASN A 63 15.40 18.24 4.85
C ASN A 63 14.18 18.12 5.80
N SER A 64 13.43 17.03 5.68
CA SER A 64 12.25 16.71 6.49
C SER A 64 11.10 17.69 6.29
N LYS A 65 11.04 18.34 5.12
CA LYS A 65 9.97 19.24 4.69
C LYS A 65 8.92 18.49 3.89
N VAL A 66 7.65 18.79 4.16
CA VAL A 66 6.50 18.20 3.46
C VAL A 66 5.83 19.27 2.64
N SER A 67 5.74 19.05 1.34
CA SER A 67 5.02 19.91 0.41
C SER A 67 3.83 19.16 -0.20
N LYS A 68 2.78 19.88 -0.54
CA LYS A 68 1.60 19.38 -1.24
C LYS A 68 1.56 20.02 -2.62
N LEU A 69 1.30 19.20 -3.63
CA LEU A 69 0.97 19.62 -4.97
C LEU A 69 -0.49 19.24 -5.23
N ASP A 70 -1.36 20.23 -5.31
CA ASP A 70 -2.80 20.01 -5.44
C ASP A 70 -3.25 19.73 -6.89
N ALA A 71 -4.56 19.58 -7.09
CA ALA A 71 -5.16 19.30 -8.39
C ALA A 71 -5.01 20.46 -9.40
N GLU A 72 -4.76 21.67 -8.90
CA GLU A 72 -4.49 22.89 -9.68
C GLU A 72 -2.98 23.04 -9.96
N LEU A 73 -2.18 22.03 -9.60
CA LEU A 73 -0.73 21.99 -9.78
C LEU A 73 -0.02 23.11 -9.01
N CYS A 74 -0.60 23.56 -7.90
CA CYS A 74 0.00 24.52 -7.00
C CYS A 74 0.81 23.80 -5.91
N LEU A 75 2.11 24.11 -5.83
CA LEU A 75 3.01 23.57 -4.81
C LEU A 75 2.96 24.45 -3.56
N THR A 76 2.52 23.86 -2.44
CA THR A 76 2.40 24.53 -1.13
C THR A 76 3.23 23.79 -0.10
N ASP A 77 4.00 24.52 0.69
CA ASP A 77 4.71 23.95 1.83
C ASP A 77 3.77 23.80 3.01
N LEU A 78 3.65 22.58 3.54
CA LEU A 78 2.72 22.29 4.61
C LEU A 78 3.37 22.46 5.98
N PHE A 79 4.49 21.78 6.20
CA PHE A 79 5.23 21.82 7.46
C PHE A 79 6.63 21.25 7.30
N GLN A 80 7.46 21.51 8.31
CA GLN A 80 8.76 20.87 8.48
C GLN A 80 8.73 20.02 9.75
N LEU A 81 9.24 18.79 9.65
CA LEU A 81 9.35 17.89 10.79
C LEU A 81 10.44 18.37 11.75
N LYS A 82 10.22 18.12 13.04
CA LYS A 82 11.17 18.43 14.11
C LYS A 82 12.30 17.40 14.27
N PHE A 83 12.33 16.39 13.41
CA PHE A 83 13.29 15.29 13.45
C PHE A 83 13.78 14.93 12.05
N LYS A 84 14.93 14.26 11.96
CA LYS A 84 15.51 13.79 10.70
C LYS A 84 14.79 12.54 10.19
N CYS A 85 14.55 12.51 8.88
CA CYS A 85 13.88 11.41 8.20
C CYS A 85 14.53 11.13 6.83
N GLN A 86 15.59 10.33 6.83
CA GLN A 86 16.40 9.90 5.70
C GLN A 86 15.91 8.57 5.09
N GLN A 87 15.65 7.54 5.91
CA GLN A 87 15.17 6.23 5.43
C GLN A 87 13.66 6.24 5.18
N LEU A 88 12.96 7.19 5.81
CA LEU A 88 11.64 7.67 5.47
C LEU A 88 10.60 6.58 5.30
N LEU A 89 10.31 5.98 6.44
CA LEU A 89 9.18 5.09 6.62
C LEU A 89 7.94 5.95 6.83
N SER A 90 7.01 5.86 5.91
CA SER A 90 5.80 6.67 5.92
C SER A 90 4.62 5.88 5.37
N ALA A 91 3.44 6.11 5.94
CA ALA A 91 2.20 5.47 5.55
C ALA A 91 1.05 6.48 5.44
N VAL A 92 0.08 6.12 4.61
CA VAL A 92 -1.11 6.93 4.36
C VAL A 92 -2.33 6.06 4.53
N GLN A 93 -3.36 6.60 5.17
CA GLN A 93 -4.71 6.09 5.01
C GLN A 93 -5.76 7.17 5.23
N GLY A 94 -6.67 7.31 4.27
CA GLY A 94 -7.71 8.32 4.33
C GLY A 94 -7.12 9.70 4.52
N GLU A 95 -7.38 10.30 5.68
CA GLU A 95 -6.95 11.66 6.03
C GLU A 95 -5.66 11.71 6.87
N LEU A 96 -5.07 10.55 7.20
CA LEU A 96 -3.89 10.43 8.05
C LEU A 96 -2.62 10.17 7.22
N PHE A 97 -1.61 11.01 7.44
CA PHE A 97 -0.27 10.85 6.91
C PHE A 97 0.70 10.63 8.08
N THR A 98 1.34 9.47 8.14
CA THR A 98 2.29 9.13 9.20
C THR A 98 3.70 9.01 8.67
N ILE A 99 4.67 9.48 9.46
CA ILE A 99 6.10 9.47 9.14
C ILE A 99 6.85 9.07 10.40
N LEU A 100 7.73 8.08 10.29
CA LEU A 100 8.57 7.61 11.38
C LEU A 100 9.98 8.18 11.25
N SER A 101 10.55 8.62 12.38
CA SER A 101 11.93 9.11 12.47
C SER A 101 12.95 8.00 12.19
N ASP A 102 14.16 8.37 11.77
CA ASP A 102 15.21 7.40 11.42
C ASP A 102 15.70 6.56 12.59
N ASP A 103 15.62 7.12 13.80
CA ASP A 103 15.94 6.43 15.07
C ASP A 103 14.75 5.62 15.61
N TYR A 104 13.64 5.58 14.87
CA TYR A 104 12.39 4.89 15.20
C TYR A 104 11.72 5.35 16.51
N SER A 105 12.18 6.45 17.11
CA SER A 105 11.70 6.93 18.41
C SER A 105 10.45 7.80 18.32
N THR A 106 10.14 8.36 17.15
CA THR A 106 9.09 9.37 16.99
C THR A 106 8.28 9.14 15.72
N ILE A 107 6.96 9.08 15.86
CA ILE A 107 6.01 9.13 14.73
C ILE A 107 5.42 10.54 14.65
N ALA A 108 5.59 11.21 13.52
CA ALA A 108 4.76 12.34 13.15
C ALA A 108 3.45 11.84 12.54
N VAL A 109 2.33 12.36 13.02
CA VAL A 109 0.99 12.10 12.46
C VAL A 109 0.41 13.42 12.01
N TRP A 110 0.18 13.56 10.72
CA TRP A 110 -0.47 14.72 10.14
C TRP A 110 -1.89 14.37 9.71
N HIS A 111 -2.85 15.10 10.27
CA HIS A 111 -4.26 14.98 9.94
C HIS A 111 -4.60 16.03 8.88
N THR A 112 -4.70 15.59 7.62
CA THR A 112 -4.87 16.45 6.44
C THR A 112 -6.07 17.40 6.56
N LYS A 113 -7.25 16.88 6.94
CA LYS A 113 -8.49 17.67 7.09
C LYS A 113 -8.45 18.71 8.20
N LEU A 114 -7.79 18.39 9.31
CA LEU A 114 -7.67 19.29 10.46
C LEU A 114 -6.45 20.22 10.34
N ALA A 115 -5.63 20.03 9.29
CA ALA A 115 -4.32 20.66 9.13
C ALA A 115 -3.47 20.58 10.42
N LYS A 116 -3.59 19.49 11.18
CA LYS A 116 -2.98 19.34 12.51
C LYS A 116 -1.86 18.32 12.49
N LEU A 117 -0.69 18.72 12.97
CA LEU A 117 0.46 17.85 13.16
C LEU A 117 0.59 17.47 14.63
N SER A 118 0.75 16.18 14.91
CA SER A 118 1.04 15.64 16.24
C SER A 118 2.26 14.73 16.20
N TYR A 119 2.87 14.53 17.38
CA TYR A 119 4.03 13.67 17.54
C TYR A 119 3.74 12.63 18.62
N ILE A 120 4.10 11.38 18.33
CA ILE A 120 3.98 10.25 19.23
C ILE A 120 5.38 9.72 19.47
N SER A 121 5.83 9.79 20.72
CA SER A 121 7.07 9.15 21.14
C SER A 121 6.84 7.67 21.39
N ILE A 122 7.68 6.84 20.80
CA ILE A 122 7.76 5.40 21.03
C ILE A 122 8.82 5.15 22.10
N ALA A 123 8.48 4.44 23.17
CA ALA A 123 9.47 4.08 24.18
C ALA A 123 10.52 3.13 23.55
N GLN A 124 11.80 3.48 23.71
CA GLN A 124 12.94 2.80 23.08
C GLN A 124 13.02 1.29 23.39
N ASN A 125 12.50 0.90 24.54
CA ASN A 125 12.45 -0.49 25.01
C ASN A 125 11.73 -1.40 23.98
N HIS A 126 10.68 -0.90 23.33
CA HIS A 126 9.93 -1.64 22.30
C HIS A 126 10.68 -1.79 20.97
N ILE A 127 11.67 -0.95 20.71
CA ILE A 127 12.52 -1.00 19.50
C ILE A 127 13.68 -1.98 19.74
N MET A 128 14.22 -1.98 20.97
CA MET A 128 15.36 -2.81 21.38
C MET A 128 15.02 -4.29 21.53
N GLU A 129 13.80 -4.64 21.94
CA GLU A 129 13.39 -6.04 22.19
C GLU A 129 13.50 -6.97 20.96
N ASN A 130 13.56 -6.44 19.74
CA ASN A 130 13.55 -7.25 18.52
C ASN A 130 14.87 -7.25 17.74
N ASN A 131 15.90 -6.48 18.15
CA ASN A 131 17.16 -6.31 17.39
C ASN A 131 16.99 -6.02 15.88
N GLY A 132 15.81 -5.55 15.45
CA GLY A 132 15.43 -5.46 14.05
C GLY A 132 15.14 -4.02 13.67
N GLN A 133 15.81 -3.52 12.63
CA GLN A 133 15.42 -2.27 12.01
C GLN A 133 14.02 -2.39 11.42
N ILE A 134 13.22 -1.32 11.51
CA ILE A 134 11.90 -1.30 10.89
C ILE A 134 12.10 -1.24 9.38
N LYS A 135 11.45 -2.15 8.65
CA LYS A 135 11.51 -2.23 7.20
C LYS A 135 10.39 -1.42 6.55
N GLU A 136 9.21 -1.43 7.17
CA GLU A 136 8.01 -0.83 6.60
C GLU A 136 6.99 -0.47 7.68
N ILE A 137 6.22 0.59 7.42
CA ILE A 137 5.03 0.92 8.20
C ILE A 137 3.80 1.02 7.32
N ARG A 138 2.63 0.74 7.89
CA ARG A 138 1.31 0.90 7.28
C ARG A 138 0.35 1.50 8.31
N CYS A 139 -0.52 2.40 7.86
CA CYS A 139 -1.60 2.93 8.68
C CYS A 139 -2.85 2.07 8.46
N LEU A 140 -3.54 1.73 9.56
CA LEU A 140 -4.84 1.05 9.60
C LEU A 140 -5.76 1.82 10.56
N GLN A 141 -6.55 2.77 10.07
CA GLN A 141 -7.36 3.70 10.88
C GLN A 141 -6.50 4.38 11.95
N ASN A 142 -6.77 4.14 13.24
CA ASN A 142 -6.01 4.68 14.37
C ASN A 142 -4.83 3.78 14.78
N PHE A 143 -4.45 2.83 13.93
CA PHE A 143 -3.38 1.89 14.20
C PHE A 143 -2.21 2.07 13.23
N LEU A 144 -1.01 1.78 13.71
CA LEU A 144 0.20 1.69 12.92
C LEU A 144 0.70 0.25 12.94
N LEU A 145 0.70 -0.39 11.78
CA LEU A 145 1.33 -1.67 11.58
C LEU A 145 2.80 -1.46 11.23
N VAL A 146 3.66 -2.11 11.99
CA VAL A 146 5.11 -2.01 11.89
C VAL A 146 5.65 -3.37 11.48
N TYR A 147 6.36 -3.42 10.36
CA TYR A 147 7.03 -4.60 9.85
C TYR A 147 8.54 -4.45 9.93
N TYR A 148 9.17 -5.39 10.62
CA TYR A 148 10.59 -5.37 10.94
C TYR A 148 11.40 -6.22 9.94
N GLN A 149 12.70 -5.92 9.78
CA GLN A 149 13.60 -6.68 8.91
C GLN A 149 13.71 -8.16 9.29
N ASN A 150 13.60 -8.48 10.59
CA ASN A 150 13.53 -9.85 11.12
C ASN A 150 12.19 -10.55 10.84
N LYS A 151 11.36 -9.99 9.95
CA LYS A 151 10.04 -10.51 9.54
C LYS A 151 8.98 -10.48 10.63
N TYR A 152 9.20 -9.71 11.68
CA TYR A 152 8.21 -9.56 12.75
C TYR A 152 7.17 -8.50 12.39
N LEU A 153 5.91 -8.71 12.81
CA LEU A 153 4.82 -7.78 12.58
C LEU A 153 4.18 -7.37 13.92
N ARG A 154 4.08 -6.07 14.17
CA ARG A 154 3.46 -5.50 15.39
C ARG A 154 2.46 -4.43 15.04
N LEU A 155 1.45 -4.30 15.87
CA LEU A 155 0.35 -3.36 15.67
C LEU A 155 0.26 -2.42 16.87
N TRP A 156 0.39 -1.13 16.59
CA TRP A 156 0.43 -0.06 17.56
C TRP A 156 -0.86 0.72 17.50
N ASN A 157 -1.43 1.08 18.64
CA ASN A 157 -2.55 2.00 18.71
C ASN A 157 -2.02 3.43 18.91
N LEU A 158 -2.37 4.31 17.98
CA LEU A 158 -1.90 5.70 17.95
C LEU A 158 -2.58 6.56 19.02
N ASP A 159 -3.79 6.21 19.45
CA ASP A 159 -4.57 6.98 20.42
C ASP A 159 -4.02 6.83 21.85
N ASN A 160 -3.78 5.60 22.28
CA ASN A 160 -3.25 5.29 23.61
C ASN A 160 -1.73 5.11 23.65
N LYS A 161 -1.06 5.24 22.49
CA LYS A 161 0.39 5.14 22.32
C LYS A 161 0.98 3.82 22.84
N SER A 162 0.23 2.73 22.75
CA SER A 162 0.69 1.41 23.20
C SER A 162 0.64 0.36 22.10
N GLU A 163 1.49 -0.65 22.25
CA GLU A 163 1.41 -1.86 21.42
C GLU A 163 0.10 -2.59 21.76
N LEU A 164 -0.76 -2.76 20.74
CA LEU A 164 -2.04 -3.45 20.91
C LEU A 164 -1.89 -4.96 20.74
N LEU A 165 -1.13 -5.37 19.72
CA LEU A 165 -1.08 -6.76 19.32
C LEU A 165 0.25 -7.12 18.66
N GLN A 166 0.87 -8.15 19.22
CA GLN A 166 2.02 -8.81 18.64
C GLN A 166 1.52 -9.85 17.62
N LEU A 167 1.65 -9.54 16.32
CA LEU A 167 1.13 -10.41 15.26
C LEU A 167 2.08 -11.56 14.91
N GLY A 168 3.33 -11.55 15.39
CA GLY A 168 4.30 -12.62 15.17
C GLY A 168 5.06 -12.52 13.83
N ASN A 169 5.77 -13.59 13.48
CA ASN A 169 6.54 -13.69 12.23
C ASN A 169 5.62 -13.74 11.00
N ALA A 170 5.91 -12.92 10.00
CA ALA A 170 5.20 -12.85 8.72
C ALA A 170 6.22 -12.86 7.58
N SER A 171 6.19 -13.89 6.74
CA SER A 171 6.99 -13.89 5.51
C SER A 171 6.49 -12.83 4.53
N MET A 172 5.17 -12.62 4.51
CA MET A 172 4.49 -11.58 3.76
C MET A 172 3.22 -11.15 4.49
N TYR A 173 2.74 -9.96 4.19
CA TYR A 173 1.47 -9.48 4.70
C TYR A 173 0.80 -8.56 3.68
N SER A 174 -0.51 -8.40 3.82
CA SER A 174 -1.31 -7.46 3.05
C SER A 174 -2.30 -6.78 3.99
N VAL A 175 -2.59 -5.52 3.74
CA VAL A 175 -3.48 -4.70 4.58
C VAL A 175 -4.52 -4.04 3.71
N CYS A 176 -5.75 -4.00 4.21
CA CYS A 176 -6.80 -3.18 3.63
C CYS A 176 -7.80 -2.80 4.73
N GLN A 177 -8.08 -1.50 4.86
CA GLN A 177 -8.98 -0.97 5.87
C GLN A 177 -8.59 -1.41 7.30
N ASN A 178 -9.41 -2.26 7.93
CA ASN A 178 -9.22 -2.82 9.27
C ASN A 178 -8.89 -4.33 9.23
N ARG A 179 -8.42 -4.83 8.09
CA ARG A 179 -8.11 -6.25 7.89
C ARG A 179 -6.64 -6.43 7.52
N ILE A 180 -6.04 -7.50 8.06
CA ILE A 180 -4.66 -7.88 7.80
C ILE A 180 -4.64 -9.34 7.38
N GLY A 181 -4.10 -9.60 6.20
CA GLY A 181 -3.73 -10.93 5.76
C GLY A 181 -2.25 -11.15 6.03
N LYS A 182 -1.90 -12.21 6.74
CA LYS A 182 -0.53 -12.52 7.14
C LYS A 182 -0.17 -13.93 6.69
N TYR A 183 0.91 -14.07 5.92
CA TYR A 183 1.40 -15.35 5.45
C TYR A 183 2.67 -15.77 6.20
N TYR A 184 2.67 -16.98 6.75
CA TYR A 184 3.83 -17.59 7.41
C TYR A 184 3.68 -19.12 7.41
N ASN A 185 4.75 -19.86 7.14
CA ASN A 185 4.77 -21.34 7.16
C ASN A 185 3.59 -22.01 6.43
N ASN A 186 3.32 -21.61 5.18
CA ASN A 186 2.20 -22.11 4.37
C ASN A 186 0.80 -21.86 4.95
N SER A 187 0.68 -21.05 6.00
CA SER A 187 -0.61 -20.62 6.55
C SER A 187 -0.86 -19.15 6.28
N LEU A 188 -2.08 -18.85 5.84
CA LEU A 188 -2.62 -17.51 5.74
C LEU A 188 -3.51 -17.25 6.95
N MET A 189 -3.02 -16.42 7.86
CA MET A 189 -3.77 -15.94 9.02
C MET A 189 -4.49 -14.64 8.65
N LEU A 190 -5.77 -14.58 8.96
CA LEU A 190 -6.62 -13.43 8.71
C LEU A 190 -6.94 -12.75 10.03
N PHE A 191 -6.62 -11.47 10.12
CA PHE A 191 -6.89 -10.64 11.28
C PHE A 191 -7.89 -9.56 10.91
N ASP A 192 -8.77 -9.27 11.85
CA ASP A 192 -9.68 -8.12 11.84
C ASP A 192 -9.38 -7.35 13.12
N MET A 193 -9.16 -6.04 13.01
CA MET A 193 -8.84 -5.18 14.16
C MET A 193 -9.86 -5.32 15.31
N THR A 194 -11.10 -5.69 15.00
CA THR A 194 -12.15 -5.92 16.00
C THR A 194 -12.10 -7.33 16.61
N HIS A 195 -11.73 -8.36 15.85
CA HIS A 195 -11.81 -9.77 16.27
C HIS A 195 -10.45 -10.40 16.60
N ARG A 196 -9.35 -9.63 16.49
CA ARG A 196 -7.96 -10.11 16.52
C ARG A 196 -7.71 -11.16 15.44
N LEU A 197 -7.96 -12.44 15.67
CA LEU A 197 -7.83 -13.52 14.68
C LEU A 197 -9.21 -13.94 14.18
N ARG A 198 -9.47 -13.77 12.87
CA ARG A 198 -10.68 -14.25 12.20
C ARG A 198 -10.60 -15.72 11.82
N GLY A 199 -9.43 -16.16 11.38
CA GLY A 199 -9.25 -17.54 10.93
C GLY A 199 -7.87 -17.80 10.33
N GLU A 200 -7.63 -19.07 10.06
CA GLU A 200 -6.41 -19.57 9.41
C GLU A 200 -6.81 -20.40 8.19
N ILE A 201 -6.14 -20.16 7.07
CA ILE A 201 -6.27 -20.94 5.85
C ILE A 201 -4.92 -21.60 5.60
N LYS A 202 -4.88 -22.94 5.59
CA LYS A 202 -3.69 -23.68 5.17
C LYS A 202 -3.62 -23.67 3.65
N LEU A 203 -2.54 -23.13 3.11
CA LEU A 203 -2.30 -23.08 1.68
C LEU A 203 -1.62 -24.37 1.24
N GLU A 204 -2.10 -24.93 0.12
CA GLU A 204 -1.53 -26.13 -0.51
C GLU A 204 -0.15 -25.88 -1.12
N CYS A 205 0.19 -24.61 -1.36
CA CYS A 205 1.39 -24.20 -2.05
C CYS A 205 1.98 -22.93 -1.42
N LYS A 206 3.25 -22.68 -1.72
CA LYS A 206 3.95 -21.47 -1.30
C LYS A 206 3.24 -20.23 -1.85
N CYS A 207 3.12 -19.20 -1.03
CA CYS A 207 2.65 -17.89 -1.44
C CYS A 207 3.84 -17.02 -1.88
N ASP A 208 3.82 -16.52 -3.11
CA ASP A 208 4.82 -15.58 -3.63
C ASP A 208 4.31 -14.13 -3.58
N HIS A 209 2.99 -13.91 -3.72
CA HIS A 209 2.35 -12.61 -3.51
C HIS A 209 1.00 -12.73 -2.82
N LEU A 210 0.71 -11.72 -1.99
CA LEU A 210 -0.50 -11.63 -1.18
C LEU A 210 -1.15 -10.26 -1.35
N CYS A 211 -2.44 -10.23 -1.70
CA CYS A 211 -3.18 -8.99 -1.89
C CYS A 211 -4.58 -9.09 -1.30
N LEU A 212 -4.92 -8.23 -0.34
CA LEU A 212 -6.31 -7.94 -0.01
C LEU A 212 -6.91 -7.04 -1.09
N ASN A 213 -8.17 -7.27 -1.43
CA ASN A 213 -8.91 -6.35 -2.29
C ASN A 213 -9.32 -5.08 -1.53
N GLU A 214 -9.72 -4.04 -2.25
CA GLU A 214 -10.02 -2.70 -1.71
C GLU A 214 -11.11 -2.65 -0.63
N ASP A 215 -12.03 -3.62 -0.63
CA ASP A 215 -13.05 -3.78 0.41
C ASP A 215 -12.63 -4.75 1.53
N GLY A 216 -11.45 -5.37 1.42
CA GLY A 216 -10.93 -6.36 2.38
C GLY A 216 -11.74 -7.66 2.47
N ARG A 217 -12.68 -7.89 1.54
CA ARG A 217 -13.56 -9.06 1.51
C ARG A 217 -12.89 -10.30 0.94
N TYR A 218 -11.90 -10.10 0.07
CA TYR A 218 -11.18 -11.16 -0.61
C TYR A 218 -9.69 -11.00 -0.41
N ILE A 219 -9.02 -12.14 -0.27
CA ILE A 219 -7.56 -12.22 -0.28
C ILE A 219 -7.12 -13.07 -1.46
N LEU A 220 -6.17 -12.54 -2.21
CA LEU A 220 -5.61 -13.15 -3.39
C LEU A 220 -4.20 -13.61 -3.08
N VAL A 221 -3.92 -14.84 -3.48
CA VAL A 221 -2.66 -15.52 -3.27
C VAL A 221 -2.17 -16.00 -4.61
N THR A 222 -0.92 -15.67 -4.96
CA THR A 222 -0.29 -16.19 -6.17
C THR A 222 0.83 -17.15 -5.81
N ASN A 223 0.94 -18.22 -6.61
CA ASN A 223 2.11 -19.06 -6.67
C ASN A 223 2.66 -18.97 -8.09
N VAL A 224 3.83 -18.34 -8.24
CA VAL A 224 4.44 -18.06 -9.54
C VAL A 224 5.00 -19.36 -10.14
N GLU A 225 5.59 -20.22 -9.30
CA GLU A 225 6.18 -21.50 -9.73
C GLU A 225 5.18 -22.42 -10.43
N HIS A 226 3.96 -22.51 -9.89
CA HIS A 226 2.89 -23.34 -10.43
C HIS A 226 1.91 -22.54 -11.30
N CYS A 227 2.16 -21.26 -11.54
CA CYS A 227 1.28 -20.38 -12.32
C CYS A 227 -0.17 -20.35 -11.79
N LEU A 228 -0.35 -20.35 -10.46
CA LEU A 228 -1.67 -20.39 -9.84
C LEU A 228 -2.02 -19.05 -9.18
N LEU A 229 -3.26 -18.61 -9.40
CA LEU A 229 -3.93 -17.56 -8.65
C LEU A 229 -5.09 -18.16 -7.87
N PHE A 230 -5.07 -17.95 -6.56
CA PHE A 230 -6.14 -18.33 -5.65
C PHE A 230 -6.84 -17.08 -5.14
N MET A 231 -8.14 -17.21 -4.92
CA MET A 231 -8.94 -16.19 -4.24
C MET A 231 -9.70 -16.86 -3.10
N TYR A 232 -9.56 -16.31 -1.90
CA TYR A 232 -10.25 -16.75 -0.70
C TYR A 232 -11.14 -15.63 -0.19
N ARG A 233 -12.33 -15.98 0.29
CA ARG A 233 -13.18 -15.06 1.03
C ARG A 233 -12.67 -14.93 2.46
N VAL A 234 -12.50 -13.71 2.92
CA VAL A 234 -11.92 -13.42 4.24
C VAL A 234 -12.85 -13.81 5.38
N ASP A 235 -14.17 -13.67 5.20
CA ASP A 235 -15.13 -13.85 6.28
C ASP A 235 -15.27 -15.32 6.74
N ASP A 236 -15.11 -16.28 5.84
CA ASP A 236 -15.24 -17.72 6.13
C ASP A 236 -14.04 -18.57 5.68
N GLY A 237 -12.98 -17.93 5.18
CA GLY A 237 -11.76 -18.59 4.70
C GLY A 237 -11.95 -19.47 3.45
N LYS A 238 -13.13 -19.48 2.84
CA LYS A 238 -13.44 -20.39 1.74
C LYS A 238 -12.70 -19.97 0.46
N GLN A 239 -12.05 -20.93 -0.20
CA GLN A 239 -11.54 -20.74 -1.56
C GLN A 239 -12.71 -20.56 -2.52
N ILE A 240 -12.73 -19.44 -3.24
CA ILE A 240 -13.78 -19.11 -4.21
C ILE A 240 -13.30 -19.19 -5.66
N ALA A 241 -11.99 -19.09 -5.90
CA ALA A 241 -11.42 -19.32 -7.21
C ALA A 241 -10.01 -19.92 -7.14
N LYS A 242 -9.67 -20.71 -8.16
CA LYS A 242 -8.34 -21.23 -8.47
C LYS A 242 -8.16 -21.14 -9.98
N LEU A 243 -7.26 -20.27 -10.43
CA LEU A 243 -7.03 -19.99 -11.85
C LEU A 243 -5.59 -20.30 -12.21
N PHE A 244 -5.40 -20.85 -13.41
CA PHE A 244 -4.08 -21.01 -14.00
C PHE A 244 -3.76 -19.78 -14.86
N VAL A 245 -2.68 -19.07 -14.51
CA VAL A 245 -2.25 -17.83 -15.18
C VAL A 245 -0.77 -17.98 -15.53
N GLN A 246 -0.49 -18.30 -16.80
CA GLN A 246 0.87 -18.39 -17.30
C GLN A 246 1.57 -17.03 -17.24
N ASN A 247 2.90 -17.05 -17.10
CA ASN A 247 3.75 -15.88 -17.25
C ASN A 247 3.45 -14.75 -16.27
N MET A 248 3.03 -15.05 -15.04
CA MET A 248 2.77 -14.04 -14.02
C MET A 248 4.07 -13.47 -13.44
N THR A 249 4.25 -12.15 -13.43
CA THR A 249 5.46 -11.49 -12.85
C THR A 249 5.33 -11.20 -11.37
N GLY A 250 4.13 -11.33 -10.81
CA GLY A 250 3.90 -11.25 -9.39
C GLY A 250 3.32 -9.93 -8.86
N THR A 251 3.18 -8.91 -9.70
CA THR A 251 2.40 -7.73 -9.27
C THR A 251 0.91 -8.01 -9.44
N ILE A 252 0.21 -8.00 -8.32
CA ILE A 252 -1.24 -8.12 -8.22
C ILE A 252 -1.81 -6.89 -7.50
N LYS A 253 -2.87 -6.33 -8.06
CA LYS A 253 -3.68 -5.29 -7.44
C LYS A 253 -5.15 -5.69 -7.55
N ALA A 254 -5.92 -5.53 -6.49
CA ALA A 254 -7.33 -5.87 -6.51
C ALA A 254 -8.16 -4.68 -6.02
N SER A 255 -9.06 -4.20 -6.88
CA SER A 255 -10.11 -3.26 -6.52
C SER A 255 -11.29 -4.02 -5.88
N LYS A 256 -12.37 -3.30 -5.63
CA LYS A 256 -13.65 -3.92 -5.23
C LYS A 256 -14.14 -4.98 -6.22
N ASP A 257 -13.98 -4.74 -7.51
CA ASP A 257 -14.65 -5.50 -8.58
C ASP A 257 -13.69 -6.25 -9.51
N TYR A 258 -12.41 -5.87 -9.54
CA TYR A 258 -11.46 -6.40 -10.50
C TYR A 258 -10.12 -6.73 -9.84
N VAL A 259 -9.41 -7.66 -10.46
CA VAL A 259 -8.03 -8.01 -10.17
C VAL A 259 -7.20 -7.67 -11.40
N VAL A 260 -6.15 -6.89 -11.21
CA VAL A 260 -5.16 -6.58 -12.23
C VAL A 260 -3.90 -7.37 -11.93
N LEU A 261 -3.44 -8.14 -12.91
CA LEU A 261 -2.21 -8.91 -12.87
C LEU A 261 -1.27 -8.39 -13.94
N THR A 262 0.01 -8.26 -13.60
CA THR A 262 1.06 -8.03 -14.60
C THR A 262 1.68 -9.35 -15.02
N LEU A 263 1.91 -9.51 -16.33
CA LEU A 263 2.59 -10.66 -16.91
C LEU A 263 4.04 -10.33 -17.29
N THR A 264 4.85 -11.37 -17.60
CA THR A 264 6.27 -11.23 -17.97
C THR A 264 6.48 -10.53 -19.30
N ASN A 265 5.49 -10.61 -20.18
CA ASN A 265 5.47 -9.89 -21.45
C ASN A 265 4.92 -8.46 -21.33
N HIS A 266 4.86 -7.89 -20.12
CA HIS A 266 4.32 -6.56 -19.82
C HIS A 266 2.84 -6.35 -20.19
N THR A 267 2.09 -7.44 -20.42
CA THR A 267 0.64 -7.38 -20.59
C THR A 267 -0.05 -7.31 -19.23
N LEU A 268 -1.18 -6.59 -19.18
CA LEU A 268 -2.05 -6.53 -18.01
C LEU A 268 -3.27 -7.42 -18.22
N TYR A 269 -3.53 -8.31 -17.28
CA TYR A 269 -4.76 -9.09 -17.23
C TYR A 269 -5.71 -8.45 -16.21
N VAL A 270 -6.91 -8.14 -16.65
CA VAL A 270 -7.99 -7.63 -15.80
C VAL A 270 -9.04 -8.73 -15.66
N LEU A 271 -9.16 -9.28 -14.47
CA LEU A 271 -10.09 -10.34 -14.13
C LEU A 271 -11.22 -9.76 -13.28
N MET A 272 -12.47 -10.06 -13.60
CA MET A 272 -13.60 -9.68 -12.76
C MET A 272 -13.73 -10.60 -11.55
N ILE A 273 -14.02 -10.02 -10.39
CA ILE A 273 -14.37 -10.77 -9.18
C ILE A 273 -15.85 -11.12 -9.24
N ALA A 274 -16.15 -12.42 -9.31
CA ALA A 274 -17.52 -12.95 -9.33
C ALA A 274 -17.71 -13.96 -8.19
N ASP A 275 -18.08 -13.48 -6.99
CA ASP A 275 -18.47 -14.35 -5.88
C ASP A 275 -19.98 -14.65 -5.96
N PRO A 276 -20.39 -15.92 -6.15
CA PRO A 276 -21.80 -16.28 -6.32
C PRO A 276 -22.68 -15.94 -5.11
N LYS A 277 -22.10 -15.64 -3.94
CA LYS A 277 -22.86 -15.17 -2.76
C LYS A 277 -23.17 -13.65 -2.80
N ILE A 278 -22.58 -12.89 -3.72
CA ILE A 278 -22.90 -11.48 -3.88
C ILE A 278 -24.13 -11.32 -4.78
N ASN A 279 -25.14 -10.60 -4.29
CA ASN A 279 -26.29 -10.19 -5.10
C ASN A 279 -25.83 -9.31 -6.28
N GLY A 280 -26.38 -9.54 -7.47
CA GLY A 280 -26.09 -8.72 -8.66
C GLY A 280 -24.87 -9.18 -9.49
N VAL A 281 -24.28 -10.36 -9.24
CA VAL A 281 -23.19 -10.88 -10.10
C VAL A 281 -23.64 -11.05 -11.56
N ARG A 282 -24.89 -11.49 -11.79
CA ARG A 282 -25.45 -11.61 -13.15
C ARG A 282 -25.51 -10.25 -13.85
N GLU A 283 -25.93 -9.20 -13.14
CA GLU A 283 -25.98 -7.84 -13.68
C GLU A 283 -24.57 -7.35 -14.03
N LYS A 284 -23.57 -7.60 -13.16
CA LYS A 284 -22.16 -7.28 -13.45
C LYS A 284 -21.64 -7.99 -14.70
N ILE A 285 -21.91 -9.29 -14.84
CA ILE A 285 -21.52 -10.05 -16.04
C ILE A 285 -22.13 -9.41 -17.30
N ASN A 286 -23.40 -9.00 -17.25
CA ASN A 286 -24.10 -8.40 -18.38
C ASN A 286 -23.59 -6.99 -18.76
N THR A 287 -22.89 -6.30 -17.86
CA THR A 287 -22.23 -5.02 -18.16
C THR A 287 -20.86 -5.17 -18.85
N LEU A 288 -20.32 -6.39 -18.91
CA LEU A 288 -19.08 -6.62 -19.63
C LEU A 288 -19.34 -6.50 -21.14
N PRO A 289 -18.43 -5.86 -21.90
CA PRO A 289 -18.54 -5.82 -23.34
C PRO A 289 -18.64 -7.25 -23.87
N SER A 290 -19.72 -7.55 -24.59
CA SER A 290 -19.90 -8.83 -25.28
C SER A 290 -18.71 -9.02 -26.22
N ARG A 291 -18.05 -10.18 -26.11
CA ARG A 291 -16.98 -10.57 -27.02
C ARG A 291 -17.50 -10.70 -28.44
#